data_AF-A0ABD1E9Z5-F1
#
_entry.id   AF-A0ABD1E9Z5-F1
#
_cell.length_a   1.000
_cell.length_b   1.000
_cell.length_c   1.000
_cell.angle_alpha   90.00
_cell.angle_beta   90.00
_cell.angle_gamma   90.00
#
_symmetry.space_group_name_H-M   'P 1'
#
loop_
_entity.id
_entity.type
_entity.pdbx_description
1 polymer ?
#
loop_
_entity_poly.entity_id
_entity_poly.type
_entity_poly.pdbx_seq_one_letter_code
_entity_poly.pdbx_strand_id
1 'polypeptide(L)'
;MEELKKSRKSYRQKITRIKTWIDRNFESEIDHYQFQLRGDELMNYFKHYDEIQTAIEEIDIDGRETEHRDEIESSYFNVLAKIKRKLSQLTASSGNVLTISVILNVTT
;
A
#
# COMPACT_ATOMS: atom_id res chain seq x y z
N MET A 1 26.40 9.84 -3.85
CA MET A 1 26.05 8.41 -3.75
C MET A 1 25.50 8.02 -2.39
N GLU A 2 26.21 8.24 -1.28
CA GLU A 2 25.73 7.78 0.05
C GLU A 2 24.40 8.39 0.51
N GLU A 3 24.17 9.69 0.27
CA GLU A 3 22.89 10.32 0.62
C GLU A 3 21.70 9.71 -0.15
N LEU A 4 21.90 9.30 -1.41
CA LEU A 4 20.89 8.60 -2.18
C LEU A 4 20.59 7.22 -1.57
N LYS A 5 21.64 6.45 -1.22
CA LYS A 5 21.47 5.14 -0.57
C LYS A 5 20.75 5.24 0.76
N LYS A 6 21.09 6.27 1.57
CA LYS A 6 20.42 6.57 2.84
C LYS A 6 18.96 6.95 2.63
N SER A 7 18.67 7.80 1.64
CA SER A 7 17.30 8.18 1.28
C SER A 7 16.48 6.97 0.81
N ARG A 8 17.02 6.16 -0.11
CA ARG A 8 16.42 4.90 -0.56
C ARG A 8 16.08 3.98 0.61
N LYS A 9 17.03 3.78 1.54
CA LYS A 9 16.82 2.97 2.75
C LYS A 9 15.68 3.52 3.62
N SER A 10 15.58 4.84 3.76
CA SER A 10 14.49 5.50 4.49
C SER A 10 13.12 5.20 3.85
N TYR A 11 12.98 5.36 2.53
CA TYR A 11 11.71 5.05 1.85
C TYR A 11 11.36 3.57 1.89
N ARG A 12 12.35 2.68 1.73
CA ARG A 12 12.18 1.24 1.95
C ARG A 12 11.60 0.94 3.34
N GLN A 13 12.14 1.56 4.39
CA GLN A 13 11.62 1.38 5.75
C GLN A 13 10.17 1.88 5.90
N LYS A 14 9.81 3.00 5.27
CA LYS A 14 8.43 3.52 5.27
C LYS A 14 7.46 2.54 4.60
N ILE A 15 7.82 1.97 3.44
CA ILE A 15 7.04 0.93 2.75
C ILE A 15 6.86 -0.29 3.68
N THR A 16 7.93 -0.75 4.31
CA THR A 16 7.88 -1.89 5.26
C THR A 16 6.97 -1.62 6.46
N ARG A 17 6.92 -0.38 6.96
CA ARG A 17 5.99 -0.02 8.05
C ARG A 17 4.54 -0.13 7.61
N ILE A 18 4.20 0.34 6.40
CA ILE A 18 2.85 0.17 5.85
C ILE A 18 2.52 -1.30 5.67
N LYS A 19 3.44 -2.10 5.10
CA LYS A 19 3.28 -3.55 4.98
C LYS A 19 2.97 -4.19 6.34
N THR A 20 3.75 -3.85 7.36
CA THR A 20 3.58 -4.39 8.72
C THR A 20 2.23 -4.00 9.31
N TRP A 21 1.80 -2.76 9.09
CA TRP A 21 0.49 -2.31 9.53
C TRP A 21 -0.63 -3.09 8.83
N ILE A 22 -0.53 -3.26 7.50
CA ILE A 22 -1.50 -4.03 6.72
C ILE A 22 -1.55 -5.47 7.19
N ASP A 23 -0.40 -6.14 7.33
CA ASP A 23 -0.35 -7.55 7.74
C ASP A 23 -0.95 -7.78 9.15
N ARG A 24 -0.87 -6.77 10.05
CA ARG A 24 -1.43 -6.86 11.41
C ARG A 24 -2.91 -6.51 11.49
N ASN A 25 -3.38 -5.60 10.65
CA ASN A 25 -4.70 -4.99 10.79
C ASN A 25 -5.67 -5.42 9.67
N PHE A 26 -5.22 -6.23 8.71
CA PHE A 26 -6.01 -6.59 7.53
C PHE A 26 -7.40 -7.12 7.88
N GLU A 27 -7.50 -8.00 8.87
CA GLU A 27 -8.78 -8.62 9.27
C GLU A 27 -9.55 -7.76 10.27
N SER A 28 -8.86 -7.18 11.26
CA SER A 28 -9.49 -6.51 12.40
C SER A 28 -9.91 -5.06 12.14
N GLU A 29 -9.19 -4.33 11.28
CA GLU A 29 -9.52 -2.94 10.97
C GLU A 29 -10.65 -2.88 9.95
N ILE A 30 -11.61 -1.99 10.20
CA ILE A 30 -12.80 -1.77 9.37
C ILE A 30 -12.94 -0.32 8.92
N ASP A 31 -12.09 0.58 9.41
CA ASP A 31 -12.07 1.97 8.97
C ASP A 31 -11.54 2.07 7.53
N HIS A 32 -12.46 2.36 6.61
CA HIS A 32 -12.16 2.60 5.20
C HIS A 32 -11.10 3.70 5.01
N TYR A 33 -11.16 4.77 5.81
CA TYR A 33 -10.24 5.90 5.67
C TYR A 33 -8.80 5.50 6.00
N GLN A 34 -8.59 4.64 7.00
CA GLN A 34 -7.24 4.14 7.34
C GLN A 34 -6.62 3.40 6.16
N PHE A 35 -7.35 2.51 5.50
CA PHE A 35 -6.85 1.78 4.34
C PHE A 35 -6.58 2.69 3.15
N GLN A 36 -7.43 3.70 2.92
CA GLN A 36 -7.24 4.68 1.84
C GLN A 36 -5.97 5.52 2.08
N LEU A 37 -5.85 6.11 3.28
CA LEU A 37 -4.68 6.91 3.66
C LEU A 37 -3.38 6.12 3.48
N ARG A 38 -3.34 4.86 3.94
CA ARG A 38 -2.15 4.01 3.77
C ARG A 38 -1.88 3.62 2.33
N GLY A 39 -2.91 3.47 1.49
CA GLY A 39 -2.76 3.28 0.06
C GLY A 39 -2.05 4.46 -0.59
N ASP A 40 -2.49 5.68 -0.28
CA ASP A 40 -1.93 6.91 -0.82
C ASP A 40 -0.48 7.12 -0.34
N GLU A 41 -0.22 6.92 0.96
CA GLU A 41 1.14 6.95 1.52
C GLU A 41 2.07 5.94 0.85
N LEU A 42 1.59 4.69 0.63
CA LEU A 42 2.36 3.64 0.00
C LEU A 42 2.75 4.01 -1.42
N MET A 43 1.80 4.50 -2.21
CA MET A 43 2.05 4.95 -3.58
C MET A 43 3.07 6.09 -3.62
N ASN A 44 2.93 7.07 -2.72
CA ASN A 44 3.86 8.19 -2.66
C ASN A 44 5.28 7.77 -2.24
N TYR A 45 5.39 6.89 -1.24
CA TYR A 45 6.70 6.39 -0.80
C TYR A 45 7.37 5.50 -1.86
N PHE A 46 6.60 4.70 -2.58
CA PHE A 46 7.13 3.88 -3.66
C PHE A 46 7.61 4.75 -4.83
N LYS A 47 6.85 5.79 -5.21
CA LYS A 47 7.28 6.75 -6.24
C LYS A 47 8.64 7.35 -5.91
N HIS A 48 8.82 7.87 -4.70
CA HIS A 48 10.12 8.43 -4.29
C HIS A 48 11.23 7.40 -4.18
N TYR A 49 10.91 6.17 -3.73
CA TYR A 49 11.86 5.08 -3.75
C TYR A 49 12.35 4.81 -5.18
N ASP A 50 11.43 4.72 -6.14
CA ASP A 50 11.71 4.41 -7.55
C ASP A 50 12.53 5.53 -8.23
N GLU A 51 12.21 6.79 -7.96
CA GLU A 51 13.01 7.95 -8.40
C GLU A 51 14.45 7.87 -7.88
N ILE A 52 14.64 7.56 -6.59
CA ILE A 52 15.98 7.47 -5.99
C ILE A 52 16.74 6.23 -6.49
N GLN A 53 16.05 5.10 -6.63
CA GLN A 53 16.66 3.86 -7.12
C GLN A 53 17.12 4.04 -8.58
N THR A 54 16.31 4.69 -9.41
CA THR A 54 16.69 5.03 -10.79
C THR A 54 17.92 5.96 -10.80
N ALA A 55 17.94 7.00 -9.98
CA ALA A 55 19.11 7.88 -9.86
C ALA A 55 20.37 7.17 -9.36
N ILE A 56 20.22 6.13 -8.53
CA ILE A 56 21.33 5.27 -8.09
C ILE A 56 21.84 4.42 -9.26
N GLU A 57 20.94 3.80 -10.02
CA GLU A 57 21.27 2.95 -11.17
C GLU A 57 21.94 3.74 -12.30
N GLU A 58 21.56 5.00 -12.50
CA GLU A 58 22.23 5.92 -13.45
C GLU A 58 23.70 6.21 -13.07
N ILE A 59 24.02 6.15 -11.78
CA ILE A 59 25.38 6.42 -11.26
C ILE A 59 26.19 5.11 -11.13
N ASP A 60 25.54 4.01 -10.77
CA ASP A 60 26.18 2.71 -10.53
C ASP A 60 26.33 1.91 -11.83
N ILE A 61 27.35 2.29 -12.61
CA ILE A 61 27.70 1.67 -13.91
C ILE A 61 27.95 0.16 -13.80
N ASP A 62 28.38 -0.32 -12.62
CA ASP A 62 28.67 -1.74 -12.36
C ASP A 62 27.41 -2.58 -12.05
N GLY A 63 26.24 -1.95 -11.89
CA GLY A 63 24.96 -2.65 -11.66
C GLY A 63 24.87 -3.41 -10.33
N ARG A 64 25.66 -3.03 -9.32
CA ARG A 64 25.67 -3.69 -8.00
C ARG A 64 24.45 -3.35 -7.15
N GLU A 65 23.77 -2.25 -7.44
CA GLU A 65 22.65 -1.75 -6.65
C GLU A 65 21.26 -2.18 -7.18
N THR A 66 21.21 -2.99 -8.25
CA THR A 66 19.97 -3.39 -8.95
C THR A 66 19.23 -4.55 -8.27
N GLU A 67 19.94 -5.43 -7.55
CA GLU A 67 19.40 -6.68 -6.99
C GLU A 67 18.25 -6.50 -5.99
N HIS A 68 18.13 -5.32 -5.38
CA HIS A 68 17.11 -5.04 -4.37
C HIS A 68 15.82 -4.42 -4.91
N ARG A 69 15.73 -4.17 -6.23
CA ARG A 69 14.55 -3.55 -6.85
C ARG A 69 13.35 -4.51 -6.81
N ASP A 70 13.52 -5.71 -7.35
CA ASP A 70 12.45 -6.69 -7.51
C ASP A 70 11.74 -7.05 -6.19
N GLU A 71 12.51 -7.17 -5.10
CA GLU A 71 11.95 -7.46 -3.78
C GLU A 71 11.02 -6.35 -3.29
N ILE A 72 11.40 -5.09 -3.50
CA ILE A 72 10.64 -3.93 -3.04
C ILE A 72 9.44 -3.68 -3.94
N GLU A 73 9.59 -3.84 -5.25
CA GLU A 73 8.48 -3.74 -6.19
C GLU A 73 7.42 -4.82 -5.92
N SER A 74 7.86 -6.07 -5.77
CA SER A 74 6.98 -7.18 -5.42
C SER A 74 6.26 -6.92 -4.10
N SER A 75 6.98 -6.43 -3.08
CA SER A 75 6.37 -6.06 -1.81
C SER A 75 5.35 -4.93 -1.97
N TYR A 76 5.66 -3.90 -2.76
CA TYR A 76 4.76 -2.77 -3.02
C TYR A 76 3.47 -3.24 -3.69
N PHE A 77 3.55 -3.97 -4.80
CA PHE A 77 2.37 -4.42 -5.54
C PHE A 77 1.50 -5.36 -4.70
N ASN A 78 2.11 -6.27 -3.93
CA ASN A 78 1.39 -7.16 -3.03
C ASN A 78 0.62 -6.40 -1.94
N VAL A 79 1.24 -5.39 -1.32
CA VAL A 79 0.57 -4.59 -0.28
C VAL A 79 -0.52 -3.72 -0.89
N LEU A 80 -0.27 -3.10 -2.04
CA LEU A 80 -1.27 -2.30 -2.75
C LEU A 80 -2.49 -3.14 -3.15
N ALA A 81 -2.27 -4.36 -3.65
CA ALA A 81 -3.34 -5.29 -3.97
C ALA A 81 -4.18 -5.66 -2.73
N LYS A 82 -3.53 -5.92 -1.58
CA LYS A 82 -4.24 -6.15 -0.31
C LYS A 82 -5.10 -4.95 0.07
N ILE A 83 -4.55 -3.73 0.02
CA ILE A 83 -5.29 -2.50 0.33
C ILE A 83 -6.50 -2.35 -0.57
N LYS A 84 -6.33 -2.48 -1.89
CA LYS A 84 -7.43 -2.39 -2.86
C LYS A 84 -8.51 -3.43 -2.61
N ARG A 85 -8.13 -4.67 -2.30
CA ARG A 85 -9.06 -5.74 -1.94
C ARG A 85 -9.86 -5.39 -0.69
N LYS A 86 -9.21 -4.89 0.37
CA LYS A 86 -9.89 -4.51 1.61
C LYS A 86 -10.83 -3.33 1.40
N LEU A 87 -10.41 -2.30 0.67
CA LEU A 87 -11.27 -1.17 0.33
C LEU A 87 -12.53 -1.63 -0.41
N SER A 88 -12.39 -2.50 -1.41
CA SER A 88 -13.53 -3.09 -2.12
C SER A 88 -14.47 -3.87 -1.18
N GLN A 89 -13.93 -4.66 -0.26
CA GLN A 89 -14.74 -5.38 0.74
C GLN A 89 -15.51 -4.43 1.67
N LEU A 90 -14.87 -3.34 2.13
CA LEU A 90 -15.50 -2.35 3.00
C LEU A 90 -16.60 -1.58 2.27
N THR A 91 -16.36 -1.15 1.02
CA THR A 91 -17.39 -0.49 0.20
C THR A 91 -18.59 -1.40 -0.06
N ALA A 92 -18.37 -2.68 -0.38
CA ALA A 92 -19.45 -3.64 -0.59
C ALA A 92 -20.26 -3.90 0.70
N SER A 93 -19.59 -3.95 1.85
CA SER A 93 -20.24 -4.15 3.15
C SER A 93 -21.11 -2.96 3.55
N SER A 94 -20.68 -1.72 3.26
CA SER A 94 -21.49 -0.51 3.48
C SER A 94 -22.74 -0.45 2.60
N GLY A 95 -22.71 -1.04 1.40
CA GLY A 95 -23.87 -1.06 0.48
C GLY A 95 -25.00 -2.01 0.91
N ASN A 96 -24.70 -3.09 1.64
CA ASN A 96 -25.69 -4.10 2.05
C ASN A 96 -26.54 -3.69 3.26
N VAL A 97 -26.21 -2.61 3.96
CA VAL A 97 -26.98 -2.14 5.13
C VAL A 97 -28.26 -1.40 4.71
N LEU A 98 -28.33 -0.86 3.49
CA LEU A 98 -29.48 -0.08 3.01
C LEU A 98 -30.61 -0.93 2.42
N THR A 99 -30.36 -2.20 2.05
CA THR A 99 -31.37 -3.05 1.41
C THR A 99 -32.25 -3.82 2.41
N ILE A 100 -31.81 -4.00 3.66
CA ILE A 100 -32.58 -4.75 4.67
C ILE A 100 -33.70 -3.87 5.30
N SER A 101 -33.55 -2.55 5.30
CA SER A 101 -34.53 -1.64 5.93
C SER A 101 -35.80 -1.37 5.11
N VAL A 102 -35.90 -1.85 3.87
CA VAL A 102 -37.04 -1.53 2.97
C VAL A 102 -38.07 -2.67 2.87
N ILE A 103 -37.81 -3.86 3.42
CA ILE A 103 -38.70 -5.03 3.24
C ILE A 103 -39.68 -5.26 4.42
N LEU A 104 -39.82 -4.31 5.35
CA LEU A 104 -40.62 -4.52 6.58
C LEU A 104 -41.85 -3.61 6.75
N ASN A 105 -42.32 -2.94 5.68
CA ASN A 105 -43.51 -2.06 5.76
C ASN A 105 -44.56 -2.29 4.64
N VAL A 106 -44.83 -3.55 4.27
CA VAL A 106 -46.02 -3.85 3.44
C VAL A 106 -46.71 -5.13 3.90
N THR A 107 -47.31 -5.10 5.09
CA THR A 107 -48.50 -5.91 5.44
C THR A 107 -49.01 -5.49 6.81
N THR A 108 -49.95 -4.54 6.88
CA THR A 108 -51.30 -4.74 7.46
C THR A 108 -52.18 -3.54 7.14
#